data_AF-A0A2V2YY54-F1
#
_entry.id   AF-A0A2V2YY54-F1
#
_cell.length_a   1.000
_cell.length_b   1.000
_cell.length_c   1.000
_cell.angle_alpha   90.00
_cell.angle_beta   90.00
_cell.angle_gamma   90.00
#
_symmetry.space_group_name_H-M   'P 1'
#
loop_
_entity.id
_entity.type
_entity.pdbx_description
1 polymer ?
#
loop_
_entity_poly.entity_id
_entity_poly.type
_entity_poly.pdbx_seq_one_letter_code
_entity_poly.pdbx_strand_id
1 'polypeptide(L)'
;MAEYFDPEGDLCVELRAMSNLHFSFQIYGIHWRNVRQGWSYPEHEHPLLELNLVLEGTQAMRVGDKEYVQGPGDLLLIPPGWTHSSRADGAEGMTFFCLHLNIDDHHMIEPFYHLTDILQPKNSDLTMRLRPLLDLFIEEASRPSGHSSSYHRIKIQANSLNLIAALSEVLINDESGFVNREFNDAERRTMLGAVKMREQTMMEKRVQDLFYGTLGADAANTYEALLPTYRWISVCSLSRRDTLYWDNKDRASARALLEEVLSPLGSVVIIDDLLMTAVVFSSQVSVPSVERKMLEAEKLLQKNVDPSLCLGLGGMASDLREIGSMYEQSLRAFSADSLDTTSGSRTMEFVNRIIRLAMNRLETEYANEDFSLGLLAESLEITPNYLSALFTSETGITFTQHLTRIRMEHAKRLLGETKLKIYQICKEVGYSDQAYFSRLFKSLEGISPFEYREHLRIRGQ
;
A
#
# COMPACT_ATOMS: atom_id res chain seq x y z
N MET A 1 4.08 12.79 35.12
CA MET A 1 2.87 12.56 35.92
C MET A 1 2.15 13.88 36.03
N ALA A 2 1.03 14.06 35.31
CA ALA A 2 0.20 15.26 35.44
C ALA A 2 -0.92 14.93 36.44
N GLU A 3 -1.01 15.72 37.50
CA GLU A 3 -2.02 15.60 38.55
C GLU A 3 -3.39 16.01 38.00
N TYR A 4 -4.32 15.05 37.94
CA TYR A 4 -5.73 15.32 37.64
C TYR A 4 -6.43 15.66 38.95
N PHE A 5 -6.89 16.91 39.10
CA PHE A 5 -7.75 17.32 40.21
C PHE A 5 -9.21 16.97 39.91
N ASP A 6 -9.89 16.38 40.90
CA ASP A 6 -11.34 16.23 40.96
C ASP A 6 -11.99 17.63 41.07
N PRO A 7 -13.07 17.94 40.33
CA PRO A 7 -13.78 19.22 40.41
C PRO A 7 -14.22 19.65 41.83
N GLU A 8 -14.30 18.74 42.80
CA GLU A 8 -14.66 19.06 44.20
C GLU A 8 -13.48 19.21 45.17
N GLY A 9 -12.24 19.06 44.70
CA GLY A 9 -11.04 19.36 45.50
C GLY A 9 -10.62 18.28 46.50
N ASP A 10 -11.23 17.09 46.46
CA ASP A 10 -10.74 15.93 47.20
C ASP A 10 -9.50 15.33 46.54
N LEU A 11 -8.50 14.97 47.36
CA LEU A 11 -7.30 14.28 46.89
C LEU A 11 -7.69 12.88 46.40
N CYS A 12 -7.65 12.67 45.08
CA CYS A 12 -7.73 11.34 44.49
C CYS A 12 -6.53 10.51 44.97
N VAL A 13 -6.79 9.56 45.88
CA VAL A 13 -5.73 8.74 46.50
C VAL A 13 -5.23 7.65 45.55
N GLU A 14 -6.07 7.20 44.61
CA GLU A 14 -5.69 6.24 43.56
C GLU A 14 -6.61 6.39 42.34
N LEU A 15 -6.07 6.86 41.21
CA LEU A 15 -6.77 6.95 39.93
C LEU A 15 -6.36 5.78 39.03
N ARG A 16 -7.28 4.86 38.74
CA ARG A 16 -7.11 3.84 37.71
C ARG A 16 -7.98 4.19 36.51
N ALA A 17 -7.40 4.89 35.55
CA ALA A 17 -8.04 5.21 34.28
C ALA A 17 -7.42 4.35 33.17
N MET A 18 -8.27 3.72 32.35
CA MET A 18 -7.81 3.07 31.14
C MET A 18 -7.43 4.14 30.11
N SER A 19 -6.31 3.94 29.41
CA SER A 19 -5.93 4.80 28.30
C SER A 19 -7.00 4.77 27.21
N ASN A 20 -7.08 5.83 26.40
CA ASN A 20 -7.92 5.82 25.21
C ASN A 20 -7.55 4.61 24.35
N LEU A 21 -8.53 3.75 24.07
CA LEU A 21 -8.36 2.57 23.22
C LEU A 21 -8.68 2.96 21.78
N HIS A 22 -7.71 2.75 20.89
CA HIS A 22 -7.87 2.94 19.46
C HIS A 22 -7.50 1.63 18.76
N PHE A 23 -8.46 1.05 18.04
CA PHE A 23 -8.31 -0.23 17.36
C PHE A 23 -9.20 -0.22 16.11
N SER A 24 -8.62 -0.55 14.96
CA SER A 24 -9.33 -0.70 13.70
C SER A 24 -8.97 -2.02 13.01
N PHE A 25 -9.95 -2.63 12.38
CA PHE A 25 -9.82 -3.86 11.62
C PHE A 25 -10.96 -3.93 10.59
N GLN A 26 -10.77 -4.77 9.58
CA GLN A 26 -11.71 -4.93 8.48
C GLN A 26 -11.87 -6.40 8.15
N ILE A 27 -13.12 -6.83 7.92
CA ILE A 27 -13.42 -8.17 7.44
C ILE A 27 -13.78 -8.08 5.96
N TYR A 28 -13.03 -8.80 5.14
CA TYR A 28 -13.19 -8.87 3.69
C TYR A 28 -13.66 -10.25 3.25
N GLY A 29 -14.35 -10.28 2.11
CA GLY A 29 -14.52 -11.50 1.31
C GLY A 29 -15.05 -12.71 2.10
N ILE A 30 -16.00 -12.52 3.02
CA ILE A 30 -16.64 -13.64 3.73
C ILE A 30 -17.41 -14.44 2.69
N HIS A 31 -17.06 -15.72 2.55
CA HIS A 31 -17.76 -16.57 1.61
C HIS A 31 -17.92 -17.99 2.14
N TRP A 32 -19.13 -18.48 1.96
CA TRP A 32 -19.51 -19.87 2.13
C TRP A 32 -19.74 -20.46 0.74
N ARG A 33 -19.15 -21.61 0.44
CA ARG A 33 -19.29 -22.24 -0.87
C ARG A 33 -19.53 -23.74 -0.72
N ASN A 34 -20.51 -24.23 -1.46
CA ASN A 34 -20.68 -25.64 -1.77
C ASN A 34 -20.21 -25.86 -3.21
N VAL A 35 -19.20 -26.71 -3.39
CA VAL A 35 -18.55 -26.95 -4.68
C VAL A 35 -18.56 -28.43 -5.03
N ARG A 36 -18.58 -28.72 -6.33
CA ARG A 36 -18.62 -30.09 -6.86
C ARG A 36 -17.22 -30.72 -6.88
N GLN A 37 -17.18 -32.04 -7.09
CA GLN A 37 -15.95 -32.77 -7.38
C GLN A 37 -15.18 -32.11 -8.55
N GLY A 38 -13.86 -31.99 -8.41
CA GLY A 38 -12.98 -31.41 -9.43
C GLY A 38 -12.94 -29.88 -9.42
N TRP A 39 -13.61 -29.20 -8.49
CA TRP A 39 -13.47 -27.77 -8.32
C TRP A 39 -12.05 -27.40 -7.84
N SER A 40 -11.51 -26.32 -8.39
CA SER A 40 -10.25 -25.73 -7.97
C SER A 40 -10.30 -24.20 -8.07
N TYR A 41 -9.60 -23.53 -7.16
CA TYR A 41 -9.28 -22.13 -7.22
C TYR A 41 -7.79 -21.94 -7.50
N PRO A 42 -7.42 -21.07 -8.47
CA PRO A 42 -6.04 -20.91 -8.89
C PRO A 42 -5.16 -20.31 -7.79
N GLU A 43 -3.85 -20.41 -7.99
CA GLU A 43 -2.86 -19.79 -7.13
C GLU A 43 -2.99 -18.27 -7.14
N HIS A 44 -2.99 -17.68 -5.95
CA HIS A 44 -3.09 -16.25 -5.75
C HIS A 44 -2.47 -15.84 -4.40
N GLU A 45 -2.39 -14.55 -4.15
CA GLU A 45 -1.82 -13.97 -2.94
C GLU A 45 -2.59 -12.70 -2.57
N HIS A 46 -2.72 -12.42 -1.27
CA HIS A 46 -3.30 -11.17 -0.77
C HIS A 46 -2.73 -10.79 0.60
N PRO A 47 -2.79 -9.50 1.00
CA PRO A 47 -2.25 -9.02 2.27
C PRO A 47 -3.16 -9.30 3.48
N LEU A 48 -4.18 -10.14 3.34
CA LEU A 48 -5.15 -10.42 4.39
C LEU A 48 -4.82 -11.72 5.11
N LEU A 49 -5.07 -11.76 6.42
CA LEU A 49 -5.13 -13.02 7.18
C LEU A 49 -6.39 -13.77 6.74
N GLU A 50 -6.26 -15.02 6.30
CA GLU A 50 -7.41 -15.83 5.90
C GLU A 50 -7.64 -17.00 6.87
N LEU A 51 -8.90 -17.14 7.30
CA LEU A 51 -9.40 -18.27 8.06
C LEU A 51 -10.23 -19.13 7.10
N ASN A 52 -9.71 -20.30 6.74
CA ASN A 52 -10.39 -21.29 5.90
C ASN A 52 -10.85 -22.48 6.75
N LEU A 53 -12.16 -22.74 6.80
CA LEU A 53 -12.78 -23.81 7.57
C LEU A 53 -13.53 -24.76 6.64
N VAL A 54 -13.19 -26.04 6.67
CA VAL A 54 -13.94 -27.07 5.94
C VAL A 54 -15.15 -27.51 6.75
N LEU A 55 -16.32 -27.52 6.13
CA LEU A 55 -17.59 -27.92 6.74
C LEU A 55 -18.00 -29.34 6.35
N GLU A 56 -17.78 -29.71 5.10
CA GLU A 56 -18.10 -31.03 4.55
C GLU A 56 -17.10 -31.39 3.43
N GLY A 57 -16.85 -32.68 3.23
CA GLY A 57 -15.90 -33.17 2.24
C GLY A 57 -14.44 -32.98 2.65
N THR A 58 -13.54 -32.92 1.66
CA THR A 58 -12.10 -32.82 1.87
C THR A 58 -11.53 -31.77 0.94
N GLN A 59 -10.69 -30.89 1.49
CA GLN A 59 -10.04 -29.80 0.76
C GLN A 59 -8.53 -30.03 0.77
N ALA A 60 -7.89 -29.90 -0.39
CA ALA A 60 -6.44 -29.77 -0.47
C ALA A 60 -6.09 -28.33 -0.81
N MET A 61 -5.22 -27.74 0.00
CA MET A 61 -4.78 -26.36 -0.12
C MET A 61 -3.26 -26.32 -0.20
N ARG A 62 -2.73 -25.71 -1.25
CA ARG A 62 -1.29 -25.44 -1.34
C ARG A 62 -1.06 -24.05 -0.80
N VAL A 63 -0.17 -23.89 0.18
CA VAL A 63 0.20 -22.61 0.80
C VAL A 63 1.73 -22.53 0.81
N GLY A 64 2.28 -21.59 0.04
CA GLY A 64 3.69 -21.59 -0.34
C GLY A 64 4.09 -22.92 -1.00
N ASP A 65 5.17 -23.54 -0.53
CA ASP A 65 5.68 -24.80 -1.07
C ASP A 65 5.05 -26.06 -0.45
N LYS A 66 4.12 -25.91 0.50
CA LYS A 66 3.52 -27.01 1.24
C LYS A 66 2.08 -27.25 0.84
N GLU A 67 1.67 -28.50 0.87
CA GLU A 67 0.28 -28.92 0.64
C GLU A 67 -0.34 -29.41 1.96
N TYR A 68 -1.54 -28.93 2.25
CA TYR A 68 -2.32 -29.22 3.43
C TYR A 68 -3.63 -29.86 3.02
N VAL A 69 -4.05 -30.90 3.72
CA VAL A 69 -5.35 -31.56 3.49
C VAL A 69 -6.21 -31.37 4.73
N GLN A 70 -7.38 -30.77 4.54
CA GLN A 70 -8.35 -30.43 5.59
C GLN A 70 -9.58 -31.34 5.49
N GLY A 71 -10.02 -31.85 6.63
CA GLY A 71 -11.31 -32.52 6.79
C GLY A 71 -12.34 -31.64 7.49
N PRO A 72 -13.59 -32.14 7.65
CA PRO A 72 -14.66 -31.38 8.28
C PRO A 72 -14.31 -30.95 9.71
N GLY A 73 -14.37 -29.63 9.93
CA GLY A 73 -14.06 -28.96 11.17
C GLY A 73 -12.63 -28.46 11.30
N ASP A 74 -11.71 -28.82 10.39
CA ASP A 74 -10.33 -28.35 10.43
C ASP A 74 -10.23 -26.91 9.91
N LEU A 75 -9.48 -26.10 10.65
CA LEU A 75 -9.24 -24.70 10.35
C LEU A 75 -7.83 -24.52 9.79
N LEU A 76 -7.69 -23.83 8.67
CA LEU A 76 -6.41 -23.40 8.12
C LEU A 76 -6.29 -21.88 8.23
N LEU A 77 -5.21 -21.41 8.85
CA LEU A 77 -4.88 -20.00 9.03
C LEU A 77 -3.82 -19.60 8.02
N ILE A 78 -4.21 -18.98 6.92
CA ILE A 78 -3.26 -18.59 5.88
C ILE A 78 -2.69 -17.22 6.24
N PRO A 79 -1.38 -17.11 6.44
CA PRO A 79 -0.76 -15.84 6.81
C PRO A 79 -0.89 -14.81 5.69
N PRO A 80 -0.93 -13.50 6.03
CA PRO A 80 -0.91 -12.46 5.02
C PRO A 80 0.30 -12.56 4.07
N GLY A 81 0.06 -12.37 2.77
CA GLY A 81 1.11 -12.35 1.74
C GLY A 81 1.61 -13.73 1.31
N TRP A 82 1.02 -14.82 1.79
CA TRP A 82 1.39 -16.16 1.32
C TRP A 82 0.60 -16.55 0.08
N THR A 83 1.32 -17.05 -0.93
CA THR A 83 0.69 -17.62 -2.12
C THR A 83 -0.07 -18.88 -1.75
N HIS A 84 -1.29 -19.03 -2.27
CA HIS A 84 -2.09 -20.21 -2.01
C HIS A 84 -3.09 -20.55 -3.13
N SER A 85 -3.43 -21.83 -3.22
CA SER A 85 -4.47 -22.37 -4.12
C SER A 85 -5.29 -23.43 -3.39
N SER A 86 -6.52 -23.68 -3.86
CA SER A 86 -7.46 -24.60 -3.22
C SER A 86 -8.08 -25.56 -4.23
N ARG A 87 -8.35 -26.80 -3.83
CA ARG A 87 -9.13 -27.76 -4.62
C ARG A 87 -9.93 -28.69 -3.73
N ALA A 88 -11.04 -29.20 -4.27
CA ALA A 88 -11.73 -30.34 -3.67
C ALA A 88 -10.89 -31.62 -3.85
N ASP A 89 -10.63 -32.33 -2.76
CA ASP A 89 -9.76 -33.51 -2.69
C ASP A 89 -10.53 -34.73 -2.18
N GLY A 90 -11.60 -35.09 -2.89
CA GLY A 90 -12.49 -36.19 -2.51
C GLY A 90 -13.30 -36.74 -3.69
N ALA A 91 -14.00 -37.85 -3.45
CA ALA A 91 -14.89 -38.48 -4.44
C ALA A 91 -16.21 -37.69 -4.62
N GLU A 92 -16.59 -36.89 -3.62
CA GLU A 92 -17.75 -36.00 -3.64
C GLU A 92 -17.31 -34.52 -3.68
N GLY A 93 -18.27 -33.61 -3.65
CA GLY A 93 -18.00 -32.18 -3.48
C GLY A 93 -17.46 -31.83 -2.09
N MET A 94 -17.24 -30.53 -1.84
CA MET A 94 -16.89 -30.02 -0.52
C MET A 94 -17.68 -28.75 -0.20
N THR A 95 -17.87 -28.51 1.09
CA THR A 95 -18.43 -27.27 1.62
C THR A 95 -17.39 -26.63 2.50
N PHE A 96 -17.07 -25.36 2.26
CA PHE A 96 -16.09 -24.62 3.06
C PHE A 96 -16.53 -23.16 3.29
N PHE A 97 -15.95 -22.57 4.32
CA PHE A 97 -16.13 -21.17 4.70
C PHE A 97 -14.77 -20.48 4.75
N CYS A 98 -14.66 -19.32 4.12
CA CYS A 98 -13.50 -18.43 4.22
C CYS A 98 -13.90 -17.08 4.78
N LEU A 99 -13.03 -16.52 5.61
CA LEU A 99 -13.13 -15.18 6.14
C LEU A 99 -11.75 -14.53 6.09
N HIS A 100 -11.67 -13.31 5.55
CA HIS A 100 -10.42 -12.59 5.39
C HIS A 100 -10.42 -11.37 6.30
N LEU A 101 -9.28 -11.09 6.94
CA LEU A 101 -9.13 -10.05 7.95
C LEU A 101 -7.93 -9.16 7.61
N ASN A 102 -8.14 -7.85 7.74
CA ASN A 102 -7.07 -6.89 7.91
C ASN A 102 -7.15 -6.32 9.34
N ILE A 103 -6.03 -6.25 10.04
CA ILE A 103 -5.95 -5.73 11.41
C ILE A 103 -4.88 -4.65 11.42
N ASP A 104 -5.27 -3.42 11.75
CA ASP A 104 -4.35 -2.27 11.69
C ASP A 104 -3.45 -2.17 12.95
N ASP A 105 -3.69 -3.02 13.95
CA ASP A 105 -2.85 -3.12 15.14
C ASP A 105 -1.63 -4.00 14.88
N HIS A 106 -0.44 -3.38 14.86
CA HIS A 106 0.83 -4.05 14.58
C HIS A 106 1.12 -5.19 15.56
N HIS A 107 0.86 -5.00 16.86
CA HIS A 107 1.13 -6.01 17.88
C HIS A 107 0.22 -7.23 17.75
N MET A 108 -1.00 -7.02 17.24
CA MET A 108 -1.93 -8.10 16.98
C MET A 108 -1.63 -8.83 15.67
N ILE A 109 -1.27 -8.11 14.59
CA ILE A 109 -1.06 -8.73 13.27
C ILE A 109 0.32 -9.38 13.13
N GLU A 110 1.36 -8.86 13.78
CA GLU A 110 2.75 -9.35 13.69
C GLU A 110 2.86 -10.88 13.88
N PRO A 111 2.28 -11.49 14.92
CA PRO A 111 2.41 -12.94 15.13
C PRO A 111 1.85 -13.78 13.98
N PHE A 112 0.82 -13.30 13.28
CA PHE A 112 0.21 -14.03 12.18
C PHE A 112 1.13 -14.13 10.96
N TYR A 113 2.04 -13.17 10.74
CA TYR A 113 3.05 -13.26 9.69
C TYR A 113 4.06 -14.40 9.91
N HIS A 114 4.17 -14.88 11.15
CA HIS A 114 5.16 -15.86 11.59
C HIS A 114 4.57 -17.25 11.86
N LEU A 115 3.29 -17.46 11.55
CA LEU A 115 2.58 -18.74 11.72
C LEU A 115 3.23 -19.84 10.87
N THR A 116 3.71 -20.90 11.54
CA THR A 116 4.25 -22.09 10.87
C THR A 116 3.31 -23.30 10.93
N ASP A 117 2.55 -23.44 12.01
CA ASP A 117 1.47 -24.43 12.15
C ASP A 117 0.14 -23.80 11.75
N ILE A 118 -0.05 -23.71 10.43
CA ILE A 118 -1.24 -23.08 9.86
C ILE A 118 -2.45 -24.01 9.83
N LEU A 119 -2.26 -25.33 9.88
CA LEU A 119 -3.35 -26.30 9.92
C LEU A 119 -3.68 -26.67 11.37
N GLN A 120 -4.88 -26.32 11.79
CA GLN A 120 -5.40 -26.51 13.12
C GLN A 120 -6.53 -27.56 13.06
N PRO A 121 -6.29 -28.78 13.57
CA PRO A 121 -7.31 -29.81 13.59
C PRO A 121 -8.55 -29.36 14.37
N LYS A 122 -9.72 -29.91 14.05
CA LYS A 122 -11.00 -29.53 14.69
C LYS A 122 -11.02 -29.58 16.23
N ASN A 123 -10.16 -30.41 16.82
CA ASN A 123 -10.04 -30.59 18.27
C ASN A 123 -8.89 -29.78 18.89
N SER A 124 -8.19 -28.95 18.11
CA SER A 124 -7.18 -28.02 18.63
C SER A 124 -7.86 -26.97 19.49
N ASP A 125 -7.16 -26.49 20.52
CA ASP A 125 -7.67 -25.44 21.41
C ASP A 125 -8.06 -24.19 20.63
N LEU A 126 -7.26 -23.83 19.61
CA LEU A 126 -7.54 -22.71 18.74
C LEU A 126 -8.86 -22.92 17.96
N THR A 127 -9.02 -24.07 17.32
CA THR A 127 -10.23 -24.32 16.52
C THR A 127 -11.46 -24.41 17.40
N MET A 128 -11.39 -25.07 18.54
CA MET A 128 -12.51 -25.14 19.48
C MET A 128 -12.91 -23.77 20.02
N ARG A 129 -11.95 -22.85 20.21
CA ARG A 129 -12.21 -21.47 20.66
C ARG A 129 -12.81 -20.59 19.56
N LEU A 130 -12.29 -20.67 18.34
CA LEU A 130 -12.77 -19.83 17.22
C LEU A 130 -14.07 -20.37 16.60
N ARG A 131 -14.29 -21.69 16.61
CA ARG A 131 -15.41 -22.32 15.91
C ARG A 131 -16.78 -21.73 16.27
N PRO A 132 -17.15 -21.56 17.55
CA PRO A 132 -18.45 -20.97 17.89
C PRO A 132 -18.64 -19.55 17.34
N LEU A 133 -17.55 -18.78 17.22
CA LEU A 133 -17.59 -17.43 16.65
C LEU A 133 -17.72 -17.47 15.13
N LEU A 134 -16.99 -18.37 14.46
CA LEU A 134 -17.08 -18.58 13.02
C LEU A 134 -18.47 -19.09 12.60
N ASP A 135 -19.09 -19.96 13.40
CA ASP A 135 -20.45 -20.45 13.14
C ASP A 135 -21.49 -19.31 13.05
N LEU A 136 -21.30 -18.21 13.80
CA LEU A 136 -22.17 -17.03 13.70
C LEU A 136 -22.04 -16.33 12.34
N PHE A 137 -20.84 -16.30 11.76
CA PHE A 137 -20.61 -15.76 10.41
C PHE A 137 -21.07 -16.71 9.32
N ILE A 138 -20.96 -18.03 9.54
CA ILE A 138 -21.43 -19.06 8.62
C ILE A 138 -22.94 -19.04 8.52
N GLU A 139 -23.63 -18.99 9.67
CA GLU A 139 -25.08 -18.84 9.71
C GLU A 139 -25.50 -17.61 8.90
N GLU A 140 -24.75 -16.53 9.03
CA GLU A 140 -25.05 -15.30 8.32
C GLU A 140 -24.78 -15.37 6.80
N ALA A 141 -23.60 -15.86 6.42
CA ALA A 141 -23.21 -16.01 5.01
C ALA A 141 -24.07 -17.03 4.25
N SER A 142 -24.73 -17.96 4.97
CA SER A 142 -25.63 -18.95 4.40
C SER A 142 -27.05 -18.44 4.11
N ARG A 143 -27.42 -17.25 4.60
CA ARG A 143 -28.78 -16.70 4.43
C ARG A 143 -28.97 -16.14 3.00
N PRO A 144 -30.15 -16.31 2.38
CA PRO A 144 -30.45 -15.70 1.09
C PRO A 144 -30.41 -14.17 1.19
N SER A 145 -29.81 -13.51 0.20
CA SER A 145 -29.60 -12.07 0.16
C SER A 145 -30.91 -11.28 0.37
N GLY A 146 -31.08 -10.71 1.55
CA GLY A 146 -32.20 -9.85 1.94
C GLY A 146 -31.72 -8.69 2.79
N HIS A 147 -32.40 -7.55 2.71
CA HIS A 147 -32.01 -6.27 3.32
C HIS A 147 -31.53 -6.41 4.78
N SER A 148 -30.25 -6.10 5.03
CA SER A 148 -29.66 -6.09 6.37
C SER A 148 -30.30 -4.97 7.21
N SER A 149 -31.01 -5.35 8.29
CA SER A 149 -31.55 -4.39 9.25
C SER A 149 -30.44 -3.73 10.07
N SER A 150 -30.70 -2.59 10.71
CA SER A 150 -29.70 -1.96 11.59
C SER A 150 -29.29 -2.87 12.76
N TYR A 151 -30.22 -3.67 13.29
CA TYR A 151 -29.94 -4.69 14.30
C TYR A 151 -28.93 -5.73 13.81
N HIS A 152 -29.08 -6.14 12.56
CA HIS A 152 -28.25 -7.13 11.92
C HIS A 152 -26.80 -6.68 11.75
N ARG A 153 -26.59 -5.43 11.30
CA ARG A 153 -25.25 -4.83 11.21
C ARG A 153 -24.56 -4.74 12.57
N ILE A 154 -25.27 -4.33 13.61
CA ILE A 154 -24.74 -4.25 14.98
C ILE A 154 -24.35 -5.64 15.49
N LYS A 155 -25.17 -6.67 15.22
CA LYS A 155 -24.86 -8.05 15.61
C LYS A 155 -23.58 -8.55 14.94
N ILE A 156 -23.41 -8.31 13.63
CA ILE A 156 -22.18 -8.66 12.93
C ILE A 156 -20.99 -7.94 13.54
N GLN A 157 -21.09 -6.62 13.79
CA GLN A 157 -20.02 -5.85 14.42
C GLN A 157 -19.61 -6.40 15.81
N ALA A 158 -20.59 -6.77 16.65
CA ALA A 158 -20.33 -7.38 17.94
C ALA A 158 -19.61 -8.74 17.80
N ASN A 159 -20.06 -9.58 16.86
CA ASN A 159 -19.43 -10.86 16.57
C ASN A 159 -17.98 -10.68 16.07
N SER A 160 -17.75 -9.65 15.26
CA SER A 160 -16.42 -9.30 14.76
C SER A 160 -15.46 -8.91 15.88
N LEU A 161 -15.91 -8.10 16.84
CA LEU A 161 -15.10 -7.75 18.02
C LEU A 161 -14.78 -8.98 18.88
N ASN A 162 -15.74 -9.89 19.07
CA ASN A 162 -15.51 -11.14 19.79
C ASN A 162 -14.50 -12.05 19.07
N LEU A 163 -14.57 -12.12 17.73
CA LEU A 163 -13.60 -12.88 16.93
C LEU A 163 -12.18 -12.32 17.09
N ILE A 164 -12.03 -11.00 16.99
CA ILE A 164 -10.75 -10.31 17.21
C ILE A 164 -10.22 -10.58 18.62
N ALA A 165 -11.06 -10.47 19.65
CA ALA A 165 -10.64 -10.74 21.03
C ALA A 165 -10.18 -12.20 21.22
N ALA A 166 -10.90 -13.16 20.65
CA ALA A 166 -10.51 -14.56 20.71
C ALA A 166 -9.19 -14.85 19.96
N LEU A 167 -8.98 -14.19 18.81
CA LEU A 167 -7.72 -14.25 18.09
C LEU A 167 -6.56 -13.65 18.90
N SER A 168 -6.77 -12.52 19.59
CA SER A 168 -5.70 -11.90 20.40
C SER A 168 -5.37 -12.71 21.66
N GLU A 169 -6.36 -13.32 22.31
CA GLU A 169 -6.14 -14.13 23.51
C GLU A 169 -5.31 -15.38 23.21
N VAL A 170 -5.46 -15.95 22.02
CA VAL A 170 -4.64 -17.07 21.53
C VAL A 170 -3.18 -16.66 21.38
N LEU A 171 -2.92 -15.42 20.96
CA LEU A 171 -1.56 -14.90 20.78
C LEU A 171 -0.84 -14.58 22.10
N ILE A 172 -1.60 -14.29 23.16
CA ILE A 172 -1.07 -13.83 24.45
C ILE A 172 -0.85 -15.01 25.43
N ASN A 173 -1.59 -16.12 25.28
CA ASN A 173 -1.51 -17.25 26.20
C ASN A 173 -0.55 -18.36 25.71
N ASP A 174 0.61 -18.43 26.38
CA ASP A 174 1.69 -19.41 26.22
C ASP A 174 1.26 -20.88 26.43
N GLU A 175 0.07 -21.12 27.01
CA GLU A 175 -0.46 -22.46 27.32
C GLU A 175 -1.16 -23.15 26.14
N SER A 176 -1.36 -22.46 25.00
CA SER A 176 -2.16 -22.96 23.86
C SER A 176 -1.44 -23.96 22.93
N GLY A 177 -0.19 -24.32 23.23
CA GLY A 177 0.63 -25.18 22.36
C GLY A 177 1.11 -24.51 21.07
N PHE A 178 0.99 -23.18 20.97
CA PHE A 178 1.57 -22.36 19.90
C PHE A 178 3.10 -22.42 19.95
N VAL A 179 3.72 -23.27 19.13
CA VAL A 179 5.18 -23.25 18.99
C VAL A 179 5.56 -22.14 18.00
N ASN A 180 5.86 -20.96 18.53
CA ASN A 180 6.59 -19.95 17.76
C ASN A 180 7.97 -20.51 17.42
N ARG A 181 8.24 -20.76 16.14
CA ARG A 181 9.60 -21.06 15.67
C ARG A 181 10.46 -19.81 15.95
N GLU A 182 11.55 -19.94 16.69
CA GLU A 182 12.48 -18.83 16.87
C GLU A 182 13.15 -18.50 15.53
N PHE A 183 12.65 -17.48 14.83
CA PHE A 183 13.32 -16.88 13.69
C PHE A 183 14.42 -15.94 14.17
N ASN A 184 15.56 -15.94 13.46
CA ASN A 184 16.62 -14.97 13.73
C ASN A 184 16.20 -13.57 13.26
N ASP A 185 16.82 -12.54 13.84
CA ASP A 185 16.46 -11.14 13.62
C ASP A 185 16.62 -10.67 12.16
N ALA A 186 17.38 -11.37 11.33
CA ALA A 186 17.61 -11.00 9.94
C ALA A 186 16.42 -11.41 9.06
N GLU A 187 15.92 -12.64 9.25
CA GLU A 187 14.73 -13.16 8.54
C GLU A 187 13.47 -12.35 8.90
N ARG A 188 13.31 -12.00 10.19
CA ARG A 188 12.22 -11.12 10.66
C ARG A 188 12.25 -9.77 9.95
N ARG A 189 13.42 -9.13 9.86
CA ARG A 189 13.59 -7.79 9.26
C ARG A 189 13.29 -7.77 7.76
N THR A 190 13.69 -8.79 7.01
CA THR A 190 13.49 -8.82 5.56
C THR A 190 12.03 -9.03 5.17
N MET A 191 11.30 -9.91 5.88
CA MET A 191 9.89 -10.20 5.60
C MET A 191 8.94 -9.11 6.08
N LEU A 192 9.14 -8.57 7.29
CA LEU A 192 8.40 -7.40 7.80
C LEU A 192 8.65 -6.17 6.93
N GLY A 193 9.87 -6.00 6.41
CA GLY A 193 10.20 -4.96 5.45
C GLY A 193 9.39 -5.07 4.17
N ALA A 194 9.27 -6.26 3.58
CA ALA A 194 8.56 -6.47 2.31
C ALA A 194 7.04 -6.26 2.41
N VAL A 195 6.41 -6.70 3.50
CA VAL A 195 4.98 -6.51 3.73
C VAL A 195 4.67 -5.05 4.08
N LYS A 196 5.41 -4.46 5.02
CA LYS A 196 5.25 -3.05 5.40
C LYS A 196 5.46 -2.14 4.19
N MET A 197 6.43 -2.48 3.33
CA MET A 197 6.67 -1.76 2.08
C MET A 197 5.49 -1.92 1.10
N ARG A 198 4.84 -3.09 1.01
CA ARG A 198 3.67 -3.30 0.14
C ARG A 198 2.42 -2.56 0.64
N GLU A 199 2.14 -2.58 1.94
CA GLU A 199 1.05 -1.79 2.53
C GLU A 199 1.29 -0.29 2.37
N GLN A 200 2.52 0.15 2.61
CA GLN A 200 2.95 1.52 2.42
C GLN A 200 2.82 1.95 0.95
N THR A 201 3.25 1.12 -0.02
CA THR A 201 3.07 1.41 -1.45
C THR A 201 1.60 1.46 -1.86
N MET A 202 0.74 0.59 -1.32
CA MET A 202 -0.71 0.68 -1.57
C MET A 202 -1.31 1.95 -0.97
N MET A 203 -0.88 2.33 0.23
CA MET A 203 -1.33 3.56 0.91
C MET A 203 -0.89 4.80 0.14
N GLU A 204 0.36 4.87 -0.28
CA GLU A 204 0.91 5.94 -1.11
C GLU A 204 0.10 6.09 -2.40
N LYS A 205 -0.17 4.98 -3.10
CA LYS A 205 -0.97 5.00 -4.33
C LYS A 205 -2.40 5.51 -4.10
N ARG A 206 -3.07 5.09 -3.02
CA ARG A 206 -4.42 5.56 -2.66
C ARG A 206 -4.46 7.06 -2.42
N VAL A 207 -3.50 7.57 -1.64
CA VAL A 207 -3.40 9.01 -1.36
C VAL A 207 -3.04 9.79 -2.63
N GLN A 208 -2.18 9.23 -3.49
CA GLN A 208 -1.81 9.82 -4.77
C GLN A 208 -3.01 9.93 -5.71
N ASP A 209 -3.87 8.91 -5.80
CA ASP A 209 -5.10 8.93 -6.60
C ASP A 209 -6.06 10.04 -6.17
N LEU A 210 -6.06 10.41 -4.88
CA LEU A 210 -6.90 11.49 -4.35
C LEU A 210 -6.41 12.89 -4.75
N PHE A 211 -5.13 13.08 -5.05
CA PHE A 211 -4.60 14.37 -5.50
C PHE A 211 -5.06 14.75 -6.91
N TYR A 212 -5.23 13.77 -7.80
CA TYR A 212 -5.45 14.02 -9.23
C TYR A 212 -6.93 14.00 -9.66
N GLY A 213 -7.85 13.84 -8.72
CA GLY A 213 -9.25 14.22 -8.90
C GLY A 213 -9.95 13.56 -10.10
N THR A 214 -10.01 12.22 -10.13
CA THR A 214 -10.90 11.46 -11.03
C THR A 214 -11.88 10.57 -10.26
N LEU A 215 -12.21 10.96 -9.02
CA LEU A 215 -13.02 10.13 -8.12
C LEU A 215 -14.36 10.81 -7.87
N GLY A 216 -15.43 10.18 -8.37
CA GLY A 216 -16.80 10.55 -8.00
C GLY A 216 -17.03 10.36 -6.50
N ALA A 217 -18.11 10.97 -5.96
CA ALA A 217 -18.43 10.94 -4.54
C ALA A 217 -18.44 9.53 -3.92
N ASP A 218 -18.81 8.51 -4.69
CA ASP A 218 -18.84 7.11 -4.24
C ASP A 218 -17.45 6.50 -4.01
N ALA A 219 -16.44 6.97 -4.75
CA ALA A 219 -15.09 6.44 -4.66
C ALA A 219 -14.30 7.07 -3.49
N ALA A 220 -14.60 8.33 -3.14
CA ALA A 220 -14.07 8.95 -1.92
C ALA A 220 -14.48 8.18 -0.66
N ASN A 221 -15.75 7.76 -0.56
CA ASN A 221 -16.23 6.91 0.54
C ASN A 221 -15.55 5.53 0.56
N THR A 222 -15.21 5.00 -0.61
CA THR A 222 -14.50 3.70 -0.73
C THR A 222 -13.05 3.83 -0.26
N TYR A 223 -12.37 4.92 -0.59
CA TYR A 223 -11.00 5.18 -0.13
C TYR A 223 -10.92 5.60 1.33
N GLU A 224 -11.90 6.33 1.84
CA GLU A 224 -11.93 6.75 3.25
C GLU A 224 -11.91 5.56 4.22
N ALA A 225 -12.58 4.47 3.87
CA ALA A 225 -12.50 3.22 4.63
C ALA A 225 -11.10 2.59 4.61
N LEU A 226 -10.25 2.93 3.64
CA LEU A 226 -8.94 2.32 3.38
C LEU A 226 -7.75 3.21 3.79
N LEU A 227 -8.01 4.35 4.42
CA LEU A 227 -7.03 5.31 4.91
C LEU A 227 -6.94 5.27 6.44
N PRO A 228 -5.84 5.76 7.04
CA PRO A 228 -5.75 5.91 8.49
C PRO A 228 -6.89 6.78 9.02
N THR A 229 -7.42 6.44 10.19
CA THR A 229 -8.50 7.24 10.79
C THR A 229 -8.04 8.67 11.02
N TYR A 230 -8.91 9.63 10.72
CA TYR A 230 -8.58 11.04 10.86
C TYR A 230 -9.78 11.85 11.32
N ARG A 231 -9.50 12.91 12.06
CA ARG A 231 -10.37 14.07 12.27
C ARG A 231 -9.87 15.26 11.46
N TRP A 232 -8.56 15.30 11.23
CA TRP A 232 -7.89 16.32 10.46
C TRP A 232 -6.90 15.70 9.49
N ILE A 233 -6.85 16.26 8.28
CA ILE A 233 -5.89 15.97 7.24
C ILE A 233 -5.03 17.21 7.08
N SER A 234 -3.72 17.03 6.93
CA SER A 234 -2.82 18.08 6.48
C SER A 234 -1.95 17.57 5.33
N VAL A 235 -1.67 18.44 4.37
CA VAL A 235 -0.79 18.15 3.24
C VAL A 235 0.38 19.11 3.28
N CYS A 236 1.59 18.60 3.18
CA CYS A 236 2.77 19.41 2.89
C CYS A 236 3.55 18.81 1.73
N SER A 237 4.13 19.67 0.92
CA SER A 237 5.05 19.25 -0.14
C SER A 237 6.44 19.78 0.17
N LEU A 238 7.45 19.06 -0.28
CA LEU A 238 8.87 19.37 -0.16
C LEU A 238 9.46 19.45 -1.57
N SER A 239 10.16 20.54 -1.83
CA SER A 239 10.90 20.81 -3.07
C SER A 239 12.24 21.43 -2.73
N ARG A 240 13.19 21.39 -3.67
CA ARG A 240 14.30 22.34 -3.66
C ARG A 240 13.90 23.59 -4.46
N ARG A 241 14.56 24.72 -4.15
CA ARG A 241 14.37 25.99 -4.86
C ARG A 241 15.07 26.03 -6.22
N ASP A 242 16.12 25.24 -6.40
CA ASP A 242 17.04 25.29 -7.53
C ASP A 242 16.83 24.17 -8.56
N THR A 243 16.21 23.06 -8.17
CA THR A 243 15.97 21.89 -9.04
C THR A 243 14.80 21.05 -8.51
N LEU A 244 14.06 20.39 -9.41
CA LEU A 244 13.04 19.40 -9.04
C LEU A 244 13.65 18.04 -8.67
N TYR A 245 14.96 17.87 -8.89
CA TYR A 245 15.70 16.62 -8.66
C TYR A 245 16.75 16.78 -7.57
N TRP A 246 16.91 15.69 -6.83
CA TRP A 246 17.76 15.51 -5.67
C TRP A 246 18.19 14.05 -5.67
N ASP A 247 19.40 13.80 -5.17
CA ASP A 247 19.97 12.45 -5.21
C ASP A 247 19.20 11.48 -4.29
N ASN A 248 19.31 10.18 -4.57
CA ASN A 248 18.56 9.16 -3.82
C ASN A 248 18.86 9.14 -2.31
N LYS A 249 20.05 9.59 -1.91
CA LYS A 249 20.48 9.59 -0.50
C LYS A 249 19.88 10.78 0.25
N ASP A 250 19.84 11.94 -0.38
CA ASP A 250 19.20 13.14 0.15
C ASP A 250 17.69 12.96 0.22
N ARG A 251 17.07 12.34 -0.79
CA ARG A 251 15.65 11.95 -0.75
C ARG A 251 15.34 11.01 0.41
N ALA A 252 16.11 9.93 0.57
CA ALA A 252 15.90 9.00 1.68
C ALA A 252 16.07 9.67 3.05
N SER A 253 17.06 10.55 3.19
CA SER A 253 17.32 11.31 4.42
C SER A 253 16.20 12.32 4.71
N ALA A 254 15.71 13.01 3.68
CA ALA A 254 14.61 13.95 3.80
C ALA A 254 13.30 13.24 4.17
N ARG A 255 13.00 12.10 3.55
CA ARG A 255 11.83 11.27 3.87
C ARG A 255 11.83 10.86 5.34
N ALA A 256 12.94 10.29 5.81
CA ALA A 256 13.07 9.81 7.18
C ALA A 256 12.90 10.95 8.20
N LEU A 257 13.51 12.11 7.94
CA LEU A 257 13.42 13.28 8.82
C LEU A 257 11.99 13.87 8.82
N LEU A 258 11.35 13.94 7.65
CA LEU A 258 9.98 14.43 7.53
C LEU A 258 8.99 13.51 8.26
N GLU A 259 9.16 12.19 8.14
CA GLU A 259 8.37 11.20 8.87
C GLU A 259 8.58 11.32 10.38
N GLU A 260 9.83 11.43 10.84
CA GLU A 260 10.18 11.60 12.26
C GLU A 260 9.50 12.83 12.87
N VAL A 261 9.61 13.99 12.21
CA VAL A 261 9.07 15.25 12.74
C VAL A 261 7.55 15.29 12.73
N LEU A 262 6.90 14.66 11.75
CA LEU A 262 5.45 14.71 11.57
C LEU A 262 4.70 13.59 12.28
N SER A 263 5.34 12.45 12.55
CA SER A 263 4.74 11.31 13.27
C SER A 263 4.03 11.65 14.59
N PRO A 264 4.44 12.67 15.39
CA PRO A 264 3.70 13.04 16.60
C PRO A 264 2.33 13.66 16.34
N LEU A 265 2.05 14.10 15.10
CA LEU A 265 0.77 14.70 14.72
C LEU A 265 -0.28 13.64 14.35
N GLY A 266 0.15 12.44 13.93
CA GLY A 266 -0.72 11.37 13.46
C GLY A 266 0.00 10.47 12.47
N SER A 267 -0.77 9.65 11.75
CA SER A 267 -0.23 8.76 10.71
C SER A 267 0.25 9.58 9.52
N VAL A 268 1.49 9.37 9.09
CA VAL A 268 2.11 10.10 7.98
C VAL A 268 2.23 9.18 6.77
N VAL A 269 1.72 9.62 5.63
CA VAL A 269 1.91 8.94 4.33
C VAL A 269 2.74 9.86 3.47
N ILE A 270 3.92 9.41 3.05
CA ILE A 270 4.83 10.20 2.20
C ILE A 270 4.83 9.62 0.79
N ILE A 271 4.36 10.41 -0.16
CA ILE A 271 4.42 10.11 -1.59
C ILE A 271 5.75 10.66 -2.11
N ASP A 272 6.64 9.74 -2.48
CA ASP A 272 8.01 10.02 -2.91
C ASP A 272 8.10 9.99 -4.46
N ASP A 273 7.41 10.92 -5.12
CA ASP A 273 7.37 11.06 -6.59
C ASP A 273 8.28 12.24 -7.05
N LEU A 274 7.93 13.01 -8.10
CA LEU A 274 8.72 14.18 -8.52
C LEU A 274 8.94 15.17 -7.35
N LEU A 275 7.87 15.47 -6.61
CA LEU A 275 7.90 16.21 -5.34
C LEU A 275 7.62 15.22 -4.20
N MET A 276 8.27 15.43 -3.05
CA MET A 276 7.97 14.63 -1.87
C MET A 276 6.81 15.28 -1.12
N THR A 277 5.67 14.60 -1.07
CA THR A 277 4.46 15.13 -0.43
C THR A 277 4.10 14.27 0.77
N ALA A 278 4.04 14.88 1.95
CA ALA A 278 3.56 14.22 3.16
C ALA A 278 2.09 14.56 3.39
N VAL A 279 1.30 13.54 3.69
CA VAL A 279 -0.08 13.67 4.15
C VAL A 279 -0.15 13.16 5.58
N VAL A 280 -0.63 14.01 6.47
CA VAL A 280 -0.80 13.70 7.89
C VAL A 280 -2.28 13.47 8.17
N PHE A 281 -2.59 12.26 8.63
CA PHE A 281 -3.91 11.87 9.12
C PHE A 281 -3.89 11.93 10.65
N SER A 282 -4.53 12.96 11.22
CA SER A 282 -4.54 13.20 12.66
C SER A 282 -5.90 12.90 13.27
N SER A 283 -5.93 12.03 14.27
CA SER A 283 -7.11 11.70 15.08
C SER A 283 -7.28 12.63 16.30
N GLN A 284 -6.44 13.66 16.44
CA GLN A 284 -6.48 14.58 17.59
C GLN A 284 -7.82 15.32 17.66
N VAL A 285 -8.33 15.50 18.88
CA VAL A 285 -9.61 16.18 19.13
C VAL A 285 -9.53 17.67 18.77
N SER A 286 -8.44 18.33 19.16
CA SER A 286 -8.11 19.70 18.79
C SER A 286 -7.37 19.76 17.46
N VAL A 287 -7.49 20.88 16.74
CA VAL A 287 -6.70 21.15 15.52
C VAL A 287 -5.21 21.08 15.84
N PRO A 288 -4.45 20.14 15.25
CA PRO A 288 -3.01 20.03 15.46
C PRO A 288 -2.26 21.28 15.01
N SER A 289 -1.19 21.63 15.74
CA SER A 289 -0.33 22.79 15.38
C SER A 289 0.66 22.47 14.24
N VAL A 290 0.14 22.07 13.08
CA VAL A 290 0.93 21.56 11.95
C VAL A 290 1.94 22.60 11.46
N GLU A 291 1.57 23.87 11.38
CA GLU A 291 2.44 24.98 10.97
C GLU A 291 3.77 25.01 11.74
N ARG A 292 3.71 24.83 13.07
CA ARG A 292 4.91 24.84 13.92
C ARG A 292 5.82 23.67 13.61
N LYS A 293 5.24 22.49 13.41
CA LYS A 293 5.98 21.26 13.09
C LYS A 293 6.57 21.28 11.68
N MET A 294 5.87 21.87 10.73
CA MET A 294 6.38 22.05 9.37
C MET A 294 7.56 23.03 9.34
N LEU A 295 7.49 24.12 10.11
CA LEU A 295 8.61 25.06 10.25
C LEU A 295 9.83 24.40 10.93
N GLU A 296 9.59 23.53 11.91
CA GLU A 296 10.63 22.71 12.54
C GLU A 296 11.27 21.75 11.53
N ALA A 297 10.45 21.02 10.76
CA ALA A 297 10.91 20.11 9.72
C ALA A 297 11.75 20.84 8.66
N GLU A 298 11.28 21.99 8.15
CA GLU A 298 12.00 22.77 7.13
C GLU A 298 13.41 23.16 7.61
N LYS A 299 13.52 23.67 8.84
CA LYS A 299 14.82 24.05 9.42
C LYS A 299 15.76 22.86 9.58
N LEU A 300 15.23 21.70 9.99
CA LEU A 300 16.02 20.48 10.15
C LEU A 300 16.45 19.92 8.80
N LEU A 301 15.59 19.95 7.78
CA LEU A 301 15.91 19.55 6.40
C LEU A 301 16.99 20.45 5.79
N GLN A 302 16.85 21.77 5.93
CA GLN A 302 17.85 22.74 5.44
C GLN A 302 19.21 22.58 6.10
N LYS A 303 19.22 22.24 7.40
CA LYS A 303 20.45 22.07 8.17
C LYS A 303 21.15 20.74 7.90
N ASN A 304 20.37 19.65 7.82
CA ASN A 304 20.92 18.29 7.85
C ASN A 304 20.92 17.59 6.49
N VAL A 305 20.14 18.09 5.52
CA VAL A 305 20.03 17.49 4.17
C VAL A 305 20.55 18.48 3.13
N ASP A 306 19.80 19.54 2.80
CA ASP A 306 20.21 20.52 1.80
C ASP A 306 19.59 21.91 2.10
N PRO A 307 20.39 22.99 2.21
CA PRO A 307 19.91 24.35 2.48
C PRO A 307 18.90 24.91 1.48
N SER A 308 18.83 24.36 0.26
CA SER A 308 17.90 24.77 -0.79
C SER A 308 16.50 24.18 -0.64
N LEU A 309 16.29 23.25 0.31
CA LEU A 309 15.00 22.63 0.56
C LEU A 309 14.01 23.62 1.17
N CYS A 310 12.77 23.57 0.71
CA CYS A 310 11.66 24.34 1.26
C CYS A 310 10.41 23.48 1.40
N LEU A 311 9.59 23.79 2.39
CA LEU A 311 8.30 23.13 2.62
C LEU A 311 7.16 24.07 2.26
N GLY A 312 6.20 23.53 1.52
CA GLY A 312 4.94 24.19 1.24
C GLY A 312 3.79 23.58 2.00
N LEU A 313 2.98 24.42 2.65
CA LEU A 313 1.86 23.98 3.49
C LEU A 313 0.52 24.11 2.76
N GLY A 314 -0.21 23.00 2.68
CA GLY A 314 -1.55 22.91 2.13
C GLY A 314 -2.67 23.26 3.11
N GLY A 315 -2.35 23.43 4.39
CA GLY A 315 -3.31 23.75 5.45
C GLY A 315 -3.87 22.51 6.13
N MET A 316 -5.07 22.65 6.71
CA MET A 316 -5.77 21.60 7.44
C MET A 316 -7.22 21.52 7.01
N ALA A 317 -7.74 20.30 6.83
CA ALA A 317 -9.14 20.05 6.53
C ALA A 317 -9.68 18.89 7.37
N SER A 318 -10.98 18.83 7.57
CA SER A 318 -11.67 17.69 8.19
C SER A 318 -12.33 16.76 7.18
N ASP A 319 -12.29 17.11 5.89
CA ASP A 319 -12.95 16.41 4.80
C ASP A 319 -11.93 15.96 3.76
N LEU A 320 -11.90 14.66 3.45
CA LEU A 320 -10.98 14.07 2.48
C LEU A 320 -11.13 14.69 1.08
N ARG A 321 -12.31 15.19 0.73
CA ARG A 321 -12.55 15.81 -0.58
C ARG A 321 -11.74 17.08 -0.79
N GLU A 322 -11.25 17.70 0.29
CA GLU A 322 -10.39 18.89 0.24
C GLU A 322 -8.90 18.56 0.01
N ILE A 323 -8.51 17.28 0.05
CA ILE A 323 -7.10 16.89 -0.04
C ILE A 323 -6.44 17.35 -1.36
N GLY A 324 -7.19 17.36 -2.46
CA GLY A 324 -6.70 17.84 -3.76
C GLY A 324 -6.40 19.34 -3.77
N SER A 325 -7.31 20.17 -3.22
CA SER A 325 -7.08 21.62 -3.14
C SER A 325 -5.98 21.97 -2.12
N MET A 326 -5.88 21.21 -1.03
CA MET A 326 -4.78 21.33 -0.07
C MET A 326 -3.43 20.98 -0.72
N TYR A 327 -3.39 19.92 -1.54
CA TYR A 327 -2.20 19.59 -2.30
C TYR A 327 -1.81 20.74 -3.23
N GLU A 328 -2.73 21.28 -4.03
CA GLU A 328 -2.46 22.46 -4.87
C GLU A 328 -1.95 23.66 -4.05
N GLN A 329 -2.55 23.91 -2.88
CA GLN A 329 -2.12 24.98 -1.98
C GLN A 329 -0.70 24.76 -1.45
N SER A 330 -0.34 23.51 -1.13
CA SER A 330 1.01 23.16 -0.69
C SER A 330 2.06 23.48 -1.76
N LEU A 331 1.71 23.34 -3.03
CA LEU A 331 2.62 23.63 -4.13
C LEU A 331 2.85 25.13 -4.37
N ARG A 332 1.94 26.00 -3.94
CA ARG A 332 2.05 27.46 -4.13
C ARG A 332 3.26 28.06 -3.42
N ALA A 333 3.74 27.45 -2.35
CA ALA A 333 4.93 27.91 -1.65
C ALA A 333 6.20 27.85 -2.52
N PHE A 334 6.22 26.99 -3.54
CA PHE A 334 7.34 26.86 -4.48
C PHE A 334 7.24 27.82 -5.65
N SER A 335 6.05 28.38 -5.87
CA SER A 335 5.80 29.38 -6.90
C SER A 335 6.16 30.81 -6.45
N ALA A 336 6.58 31.00 -5.19
CA ALA A 336 6.62 32.30 -4.53
C ALA A 336 7.94 33.09 -4.67
N ASP A 337 9.02 32.52 -5.23
CA ASP A 337 10.29 33.27 -5.45
C ASP A 337 10.29 34.12 -6.74
N SER A 338 9.17 34.21 -7.45
CA SER A 338 8.99 35.18 -8.55
C SER A 338 7.93 36.22 -8.21
N LEU A 339 8.28 37.18 -7.35
CA LEU A 339 7.59 38.46 -7.27
C LEU A 339 7.90 39.27 -8.53
N ASP A 340 7.23 38.99 -9.65
CA ASP A 340 6.67 40.04 -10.50
C ASP A 340 5.64 39.49 -11.51
N THR A 341 4.58 40.26 -11.70
CA THR A 341 3.54 40.16 -12.75
C THR A 341 2.56 38.99 -12.78
N THR A 342 1.30 39.41 -12.72
CA THR A 342 -0.02 38.75 -12.69
C THR A 342 -0.36 37.83 -13.89
N SER A 343 0.64 37.25 -14.57
CA SER A 343 0.45 36.34 -15.72
C SER A 343 1.33 35.09 -15.69
N GLY A 344 2.34 34.99 -14.80
CA GLY A 344 3.33 33.89 -14.78
C GLY A 344 2.94 32.66 -13.95
N SER A 345 2.13 32.82 -12.90
CA SER A 345 1.78 31.73 -11.96
C SER A 345 0.95 30.62 -12.61
N ARG A 346 0.04 30.95 -13.54
CA ARG A 346 -0.69 29.93 -14.33
C ARG A 346 0.22 29.17 -15.28
N THR A 347 1.25 29.82 -15.82
CA THR A 347 2.19 29.22 -16.76
C THR A 347 3.05 28.17 -16.07
N MET A 348 3.53 28.41 -14.86
CA MET A 348 4.34 27.42 -14.13
C MET A 348 3.52 26.24 -13.61
N GLU A 349 2.30 26.48 -13.11
CA GLU A 349 1.37 25.40 -12.75
C GLU A 349 1.00 24.54 -13.97
N PHE A 350 0.79 25.18 -15.13
CA PHE A 350 0.54 24.52 -16.40
C PHE A 350 1.74 23.70 -16.88
N VAL A 351 2.96 24.26 -16.80
CA VAL A 351 4.21 23.56 -17.12
C VAL A 351 4.41 22.33 -16.26
N ASN A 352 4.26 22.47 -14.93
CA ASN A 352 4.37 21.36 -14.00
C ASN A 352 3.28 20.30 -14.26
N ARG A 353 2.06 20.71 -14.59
CA ARG A 353 0.99 19.79 -14.99
C ARG A 353 1.32 19.04 -16.28
N ILE A 354 1.87 19.72 -17.28
CA ILE A 354 2.26 19.10 -18.55
C ILE A 354 3.36 18.06 -18.36
N ILE A 355 4.39 18.38 -17.57
CA ILE A 355 5.46 17.42 -17.28
C ILE A 355 4.95 16.24 -16.45
N ARG A 356 4.09 16.48 -15.45
CA ARG A 356 3.46 15.40 -14.68
C ARG A 356 2.64 14.45 -15.55
N LEU A 357 1.81 15.01 -16.44
CA LEU A 357 1.03 14.21 -17.38
C LEU A 357 1.93 13.46 -18.35
N ALA A 358 2.99 14.11 -18.86
CA ALA A 358 3.98 13.46 -19.72
C ALA A 358 4.64 12.25 -19.05
N MET A 359 5.02 12.38 -17.78
CA MET A 359 5.64 11.29 -17.00
C MET A 359 4.66 10.15 -16.70
N ASN A 360 3.42 10.45 -16.29
CA ASN A 360 2.41 9.43 -16.06
C ASN A 360 2.14 8.63 -17.35
N ARG A 361 2.01 9.31 -18.49
CA ARG A 361 1.81 8.67 -19.79
C ARG A 361 3.01 7.81 -20.19
N LEU A 362 4.23 8.25 -19.89
CA LEU A 362 5.44 7.45 -20.08
C LEU A 362 5.38 6.13 -19.28
N GLU A 363 4.99 6.16 -18.02
CA GLU A 363 4.92 4.96 -17.15
C GLU A 363 3.74 4.04 -17.47
N THR A 364 2.61 4.59 -17.91
CA THR A 364 1.39 3.81 -18.20
C THR A 364 1.35 3.27 -19.62
N GLU A 365 2.01 3.93 -20.59
CA GLU A 365 1.96 3.57 -22.00
C GLU A 365 3.31 3.20 -22.63
N TYR A 366 4.38 3.02 -21.84
CA TYR A 366 5.70 2.66 -22.40
C TYR A 366 5.65 1.45 -23.35
N ALA A 367 4.76 0.48 -23.09
CA ALA A 367 4.60 -0.73 -23.88
C ALA A 367 3.95 -0.51 -25.26
N ASN A 368 3.33 0.65 -25.50
CA ASN A 368 2.73 0.97 -26.78
C ASN A 368 3.81 1.37 -27.80
N GLU A 369 3.90 0.64 -28.91
CA GLU A 369 4.90 0.87 -29.97
C GLU A 369 4.74 2.23 -30.65
N ASP A 370 3.51 2.74 -30.73
CA ASP A 370 3.18 4.02 -31.38
C ASP A 370 3.38 5.23 -30.45
N PHE A 371 3.65 4.99 -29.15
CA PHE A 371 3.78 6.06 -28.17
C PHE A 371 4.97 6.97 -28.51
N SER A 372 4.66 8.25 -28.74
CA SER A 372 5.61 9.25 -29.17
C SER A 372 5.34 10.61 -28.54
N LEU A 373 6.35 11.46 -28.53
CA LEU A 373 6.23 12.85 -28.08
C LEU A 373 5.12 13.60 -28.84
N GLY A 374 4.93 13.29 -30.13
CA GLY A 374 3.91 13.91 -30.97
C GLY A 374 2.50 13.60 -30.49
N LEU A 375 2.18 12.32 -30.27
CA LEU A 375 0.89 11.89 -29.74
C LEU A 375 0.62 12.45 -28.35
N LEU A 376 1.66 12.48 -27.51
CA LEU A 376 1.55 13.06 -26.18
C LEU A 376 1.27 14.57 -26.24
N ALA A 377 1.99 15.31 -27.07
CA ALA A 377 1.78 16.75 -27.24
C ALA A 377 0.37 17.06 -27.78
N GLU A 378 -0.13 16.26 -28.72
CA GLU A 378 -1.50 16.35 -29.25
C GLU A 378 -2.54 16.13 -28.15
N SER A 379 -2.37 15.09 -27.31
CA SER A 379 -3.27 14.81 -26.18
C SER A 379 -3.26 15.90 -25.10
N LEU A 380 -2.20 16.71 -25.04
CA LEU A 380 -2.02 17.81 -24.10
C LEU A 380 -2.33 19.18 -24.73
N GLU A 381 -2.82 19.20 -25.98
CA GLU A 381 -3.14 20.41 -26.75
C GLU A 381 -1.96 21.40 -26.85
N ILE A 382 -0.73 20.90 -26.93
CA ILE A 382 0.49 21.71 -27.10
C ILE A 382 1.33 21.27 -28.29
N THR A 383 2.27 22.10 -28.70
CA THR A 383 3.17 21.74 -29.82
C THR A 383 4.25 20.74 -29.36
N PRO A 384 4.63 19.76 -30.20
CA PRO A 384 5.71 18.82 -29.87
C PRO A 384 7.03 19.50 -29.55
N ASN A 385 7.38 20.59 -30.25
CA ASN A 385 8.60 21.35 -29.97
C ASN A 385 8.58 21.98 -28.58
N TYR A 386 7.44 22.53 -28.17
CA TYR A 386 7.27 23.07 -26.82
C TYR A 386 7.38 21.97 -25.76
N LEU A 387 6.71 20.83 -25.96
CA LEU A 387 6.84 19.69 -25.05
C LEU A 387 8.27 19.17 -24.97
N SER A 388 8.98 19.05 -26.09
CA SER A 388 10.37 18.55 -26.11
C SER A 388 11.31 19.47 -25.34
N ALA A 389 11.21 20.78 -25.58
CA ALA A 389 12.05 21.77 -24.93
C ALA A 389 11.77 21.82 -23.42
N LEU A 390 10.48 21.83 -23.07
CA LEU A 390 10.02 21.83 -21.69
C LEU A 390 10.41 20.54 -20.96
N PHE A 391 10.21 19.37 -21.58
CA PHE A 391 10.59 18.11 -20.97
C PHE A 391 12.09 18.02 -20.75
N THR A 392 12.90 18.52 -21.69
CA THR A 392 14.35 18.50 -21.54
C THR A 392 14.82 19.51 -20.49
N SER A 393 14.22 20.71 -20.42
CA SER A 393 14.54 21.69 -19.38
C SER A 393 14.18 21.18 -17.99
N GLU A 394 13.00 20.56 -17.87
CA GLU A 394 12.47 20.09 -16.60
C GLU A 394 12.97 18.71 -16.20
N THR A 395 13.66 17.93 -17.04
CA THR A 395 14.12 16.57 -16.69
C THR A 395 15.60 16.32 -16.91
N GLY A 396 16.29 17.26 -17.56
CA GLY A 396 17.70 17.13 -17.92
C GLY A 396 18.00 16.16 -19.05
N ILE A 397 17.01 15.37 -19.51
CA ILE A 397 17.12 14.41 -20.61
C ILE A 397 15.95 14.54 -21.58
N THR A 398 16.14 14.06 -22.80
CA THR A 398 15.06 14.10 -23.78
C THR A 398 13.96 13.09 -23.46
N PHE A 399 12.74 13.35 -23.93
CA PHE A 399 11.61 12.42 -23.84
C PHE A 399 11.96 11.01 -24.34
N THR A 400 12.64 10.92 -25.50
CA THR A 400 13.02 9.63 -26.10
C THR A 400 14.02 8.86 -25.24
N GLN A 401 14.97 9.56 -24.61
CA GLN A 401 15.90 8.96 -23.66
C GLN A 401 15.16 8.44 -22.42
N HIS A 402 14.20 9.21 -21.91
CA HIS A 402 13.40 8.81 -20.76
C HIS A 402 12.54 7.58 -21.05
N LEU A 403 11.82 7.57 -22.18
CA LEU A 403 11.04 6.41 -22.63
C LEU A 403 11.93 5.17 -22.81
N THR A 404 13.10 5.35 -23.42
CA THR A 404 14.07 4.26 -23.58
C THR A 404 14.50 3.71 -22.22
N ARG A 405 14.78 4.57 -21.24
CA ARG A 405 15.16 4.14 -19.88
C ARG A 405 14.06 3.29 -19.23
N ILE A 406 12.81 3.74 -19.24
CA ILE A 406 11.68 2.99 -18.67
C ILE A 406 11.53 1.63 -19.35
N ARG A 407 11.54 1.60 -20.69
CA ARG A 407 11.44 0.34 -21.46
C ARG A 407 12.56 -0.65 -21.11
N MET A 408 13.78 -0.16 -20.91
CA MET A 408 14.93 -1.01 -20.56
C MET A 408 14.86 -1.52 -19.13
N GLU A 409 14.42 -0.72 -18.16
CA GLU A 409 14.17 -1.18 -16.79
C GLU A 409 13.11 -2.28 -16.75
N HIS A 410 12.00 -2.10 -17.47
CA HIS A 410 10.97 -3.13 -17.61
C HIS A 410 11.49 -4.37 -18.33
N ALA A 411 12.32 -4.22 -19.36
CA ALA A 411 12.94 -5.33 -20.05
C ALA A 411 13.86 -6.14 -19.12
N LYS A 412 14.68 -5.47 -18.30
CA LYS A 412 15.54 -6.12 -17.28
C LYS A 412 14.72 -6.92 -16.28
N ARG A 413 13.62 -6.35 -15.80
CA ARG A 413 12.67 -7.02 -14.89
C ARG A 413 12.10 -8.30 -15.53
N LEU A 414 11.54 -8.19 -16.74
CA LEU A 414 10.99 -9.33 -17.48
C LEU A 414 12.05 -10.40 -17.81
N LEU A 415 13.30 -10.00 -18.06
CA LEU A 415 14.39 -10.95 -18.33
C LEU A 415 14.73 -11.79 -17.11
N GLY A 416 14.63 -11.24 -15.90
CA GLY A 416 14.90 -11.92 -14.63
C GLY A 416 13.72 -12.70 -14.07
N GLU A 417 12.50 -12.17 -14.20
CA GLU A 417 11.30 -12.72 -13.55
C GLU A 417 10.54 -13.71 -14.44
N THR A 418 10.74 -13.69 -15.75
CA THR A 418 9.92 -14.47 -16.69
C THR A 418 10.73 -15.40 -17.59
N LYS A 419 10.07 -16.43 -18.12
CA LYS A 419 10.60 -17.35 -19.14
C LYS A 419 10.29 -16.88 -20.58
N LEU A 420 9.79 -15.65 -20.76
CA LEU A 420 9.42 -15.12 -22.06
C LEU A 420 10.62 -15.11 -23.02
N LYS A 421 10.39 -15.42 -24.29
CA LYS A 421 11.44 -15.33 -25.32
C LYS A 421 11.82 -13.85 -25.55
N ILE A 422 13.05 -13.58 -25.98
CA ILE A 422 13.56 -12.20 -26.15
C ILE A 422 12.67 -11.38 -27.11
N TYR A 423 12.14 -11.99 -28.17
CA TYR A 423 11.21 -11.31 -29.09
C TYR A 423 9.87 -10.96 -28.44
N GLN A 424 9.41 -11.72 -27.42
CA GLN A 424 8.18 -11.42 -26.68
C GLN A 424 8.43 -10.25 -25.75
N ILE A 425 9.53 -10.26 -25.01
CA ILE A 425 9.94 -9.14 -24.14
C ILE A 425 10.10 -7.85 -24.95
N CYS A 426 10.70 -7.95 -26.14
CA CYS A 426 10.81 -6.84 -27.08
C CYS A 426 9.44 -6.19 -27.35
N LYS A 427 8.40 -7.00 -27.62
CA LYS A 427 7.03 -6.51 -27.84
C LYS A 427 6.39 -5.96 -26.58
N GLU A 428 6.52 -6.67 -25.45
CA GLU A 428 5.94 -6.25 -24.15
C GLU A 428 6.50 -4.90 -23.67
N VAL A 429 7.71 -4.54 -24.09
CA VAL A 429 8.32 -3.24 -23.75
C VAL A 429 8.25 -2.22 -24.88
N GLY A 430 7.40 -2.45 -25.89
CA GLY A 430 7.07 -1.46 -26.92
C GLY A 430 8.08 -1.31 -28.06
N TYR A 431 8.83 -2.38 -28.40
CA TYR A 431 9.66 -2.44 -29.59
C TYR A 431 9.16 -3.51 -30.57
N SER A 432 9.00 -3.12 -31.83
CA SER A 432 8.61 -4.03 -32.92
C SER A 432 9.79 -4.82 -33.50
N ASP A 433 10.99 -4.25 -33.51
CA ASP A 433 12.21 -4.85 -34.04
C ASP A 433 13.13 -5.39 -32.92
N GLN A 434 13.18 -6.71 -32.81
CA GLN A 434 14.04 -7.43 -31.86
C GLN A 434 15.54 -7.15 -32.07
N ALA A 435 15.99 -7.00 -33.31
CA ALA A 435 17.40 -6.74 -33.61
C ALA A 435 17.80 -5.31 -33.20
N TYR A 436 16.89 -4.35 -33.36
CA TYR A 436 17.08 -3.00 -32.82
C TYR A 436 17.11 -3.01 -31.28
N PHE A 437 16.09 -3.61 -30.65
CA PHE A 437 16.01 -3.74 -29.19
C PHE A 437 17.27 -4.38 -28.60
N SER A 438 17.74 -5.49 -29.18
CA SER A 438 18.92 -6.21 -28.66
C SER A 438 20.21 -5.40 -28.78
N ARG A 439 20.37 -4.61 -29.86
CA ARG A 439 21.52 -3.70 -30.02
C ARG A 439 21.45 -2.54 -29.03
N LEU A 440 20.27 -1.96 -28.84
CA LEU A 440 20.06 -0.85 -27.91
C LEU A 440 20.29 -1.29 -26.46
N PHE A 441 19.73 -2.43 -26.06
CA PHE A 441 19.96 -3.02 -24.74
C PHE A 441 21.45 -3.28 -24.50
N LYS A 442 22.15 -3.89 -25.47
CA LYS A 442 23.59 -4.12 -25.38
C LYS A 442 24.40 -2.83 -25.28
N SER A 443 23.98 -1.78 -25.97
CA SER A 443 24.64 -0.48 -25.89
C SER A 443 24.51 0.17 -24.51
N LEU A 444 23.42 -0.08 -23.79
CA LEU A 444 23.14 0.52 -22.49
C LEU A 444 23.68 -0.32 -21.33
N GLU A 445 23.54 -1.64 -21.40
CA GLU A 445 23.90 -2.57 -20.32
C GLU A 445 25.25 -3.28 -20.56
N GLY A 446 25.89 -3.06 -21.71
CA GLY A 446 27.17 -3.67 -22.09
C GLY A 446 27.08 -5.12 -22.60
N ILE A 447 26.00 -5.82 -22.31
CA ILE A 447 25.76 -7.22 -22.71
C ILE A 447 24.38 -7.37 -23.37
N SER A 448 24.22 -8.40 -24.21
CA SER A 448 22.95 -8.65 -24.88
C SER A 448 21.85 -9.09 -23.89
N PRO A 449 20.55 -8.92 -24.23
CA PRO A 449 19.44 -9.39 -23.39
C PRO A 449 19.54 -10.88 -23.04
N PHE A 450 20.05 -11.70 -23.98
CA PHE A 450 20.25 -13.13 -23.76
C PHE A 450 21.35 -13.39 -22.73
N GLU A 451 22.52 -12.75 -22.90
CA GLU A 451 23.63 -12.86 -21.95
C GLU A 451 23.23 -12.34 -20.56
N TYR A 452 22.48 -11.24 -20.50
CA TYR A 452 21.96 -10.67 -19.26
C TYR A 452 21.12 -11.68 -18.48
N ARG A 453 20.21 -12.38 -19.14
CA ARG A 453 19.40 -13.44 -18.52
C ARG A 453 20.23 -14.61 -18.00
N GLU A 454 21.19 -15.08 -18.78
CA GLU A 454 22.06 -16.18 -18.36
C GLU A 454 22.91 -15.77 -17.15
N HIS A 455 23.36 -14.52 -17.10
CA HIS A 455 24.10 -13.98 -15.96
C HIS A 455 23.27 -13.93 -14.67
N LEU A 456 21.97 -13.63 -14.78
CA LEU A 456 21.03 -13.68 -13.64
C LEU A 456 20.80 -15.13 -13.17
N ARG A 457 20.74 -16.09 -14.09
CA ARG A 457 20.58 -17.52 -13.73
C ARG A 457 21.78 -18.08 -12.99
N ILE A 458 22.99 -17.68 -13.37
CA ILE A 458 24.24 -18.13 -12.73
C ILE A 458 24.40 -17.55 -11.32
N ARG A 459 23.90 -16.33 -11.06
CA ARG A 459 23.94 -15.71 -9.73
C ARG A 459 22.83 -16.16 -8.78
N GLY A 460 21.82 -16.87 -9.29
CA GLY A 460 20.72 -17.45 -8.51
C GLY A 460 20.89 -18.93 -8.19
N GLN A 461 22.03 -19.53 -8.55
CA GLN A 461 22.52 -20.83 -8.09
C GLN A 461 23.57 -20.60 -7.00
#